data_AF-A0A536NKS8-F1
#
_entry.id   AF-A0A536NKS8-F1
#
_cell.length_a   1.000
_cell.length_b   1.000
_cell.length_c   1.000
_cell.angle_alpha   90.00
_cell.angle_beta   90.00
_cell.angle_gamma   90.00
#
_symmetry.space_group_name_H-M   'P 1'
#
loop_
_entity.id
_entity.type
_entity.pdbx_description
1 polymer ?
#
loop_
_entity_poly.entity_id
_entity_poly.type
_entity_poly.pdbx_seq_one_letter_code
_entity_poly.pdbx_strand_id
1 'polypeptide(L)'
;AQGADAVLLLSSDLPLVTHDAVRDLLRTAARLQPPVAVAVPAIGRGGTNALYLRPPDAIGMHFGGDSLAKFRDEAETKRVEFVIHHSDAMALDLDEPSDLDRFSRAV
;
A
#
# COMPACT_ATOMS: atom_id res chain seq x y z
N ALA A 1 -6.88 13.52 23.51
CA ALA A 1 -7.38 13.47 22.12
C ALA A 1 -7.39 12.01 21.68
N GLN A 2 -8.53 11.46 21.26
CA GLN A 2 -8.59 10.11 20.68
C GLN A 2 -8.27 10.27 19.19
N GLY A 3 -7.04 9.92 18.79
CA GLY A 3 -6.63 9.91 17.38
C GLY A 3 -7.29 8.78 16.60
N ALA A 4 -6.85 8.55 15.36
CA ALA A 4 -7.26 7.39 14.60
C ALA A 4 -6.51 6.13 15.07
N ASP A 5 -7.21 5.00 15.17
CA ASP A 5 -6.59 3.70 15.54
C ASP A 5 -5.81 3.06 14.40
N ALA A 6 -5.99 3.55 13.17
CA ALA A 6 -5.34 3.08 11.96
C ALA A 6 -5.24 4.21 10.92
N VAL A 7 -4.35 4.04 9.94
CA VAL A 7 -4.20 4.96 8.81
C VAL A 7 -4.01 4.17 7.51
N LEU A 8 -4.56 4.70 6.41
CA LEU A 8 -4.26 4.24 5.06
C LEU A 8 -3.55 5.37 4.32
N LEU A 9 -2.35 5.08 3.85
CA LEU A 9 -1.63 5.90 2.89
C LEU A 9 -1.91 5.36 1.50
N LEU A 10 -2.26 6.25 0.57
CA LEU A 10 -2.61 5.91 -0.81
C LEU A 10 -1.89 6.89 -1.74
N SER A 11 -1.18 6.37 -2.73
CA SER A 11 -0.55 7.19 -3.77
C SER A 11 -1.60 7.98 -4.55
N SER A 12 -1.26 9.22 -4.90
CA SER A 12 -2.21 10.17 -5.52
C SER A 12 -2.38 9.98 -7.03
N ASP A 13 -1.51 9.20 -7.65
CA ASP A 13 -1.32 9.04 -9.09
C ASP A 13 -1.75 7.64 -9.58
N LEU A 14 -2.73 7.05 -8.91
CA LEU A 14 -3.32 5.74 -9.25
C LEU A 14 -4.56 5.94 -10.14
N PRO A 15 -4.45 5.99 -11.48
CA PRO A 15 -5.56 6.36 -12.36
C PRO A 15 -6.67 5.30 -12.39
N LEU A 16 -6.39 4.06 -11.97
CA LEU A 16 -7.32 2.94 -11.98
C LEU A 16 -7.97 2.67 -10.62
N VAL A 17 -7.63 3.46 -9.58
CA VAL A 17 -8.14 3.20 -8.23
C VAL A 17 -9.64 3.38 -8.16
N THR A 18 -10.32 2.43 -7.52
CA THR A 18 -11.77 2.47 -7.32
C THR A 18 -12.12 2.46 -5.84
N HIS A 19 -13.32 2.95 -5.52
CA HIS A 19 -13.88 2.84 -4.18
C HIS A 19 -13.92 1.39 -3.69
N ASP A 20 -14.25 0.45 -4.57
CA ASP A 20 -14.37 -0.97 -4.20
C ASP A 20 -13.00 -1.58 -3.89
N ALA A 21 -11.96 -1.24 -4.64
CA ALA A 21 -10.59 -1.65 -4.33
C ALA A 21 -10.14 -1.12 -2.96
N VAL A 22 -10.44 0.14 -2.62
CA VAL A 22 -10.13 0.71 -1.30
C VAL A 22 -10.91 -0.04 -0.20
N ARG A 23 -12.18 -0.32 -0.44
CA ARG A 23 -12.99 -1.09 0.51
C ARG A 23 -12.48 -2.51 0.71
N ASP A 24 -12.02 -3.19 -0.33
CA ASP A 24 -11.48 -4.55 -0.23
C ASP A 24 -10.19 -4.60 0.58
N LEU A 25 -9.29 -3.62 0.38
CA LEU A 25 -8.11 -3.46 1.22
C LEU A 25 -8.50 -3.27 2.69
N LEU A 26 -9.41 -2.33 2.97
CA LEU A 26 -9.86 -2.04 4.35
C LEU A 26 -10.56 -3.25 4.99
N ARG A 27 -11.39 -3.99 4.24
CA ARG A 27 -12.03 -5.23 4.70
C ARG A 27 -11.01 -6.31 5.03
N THR A 28 -9.97 -6.44 4.21
CA THR A 28 -8.87 -7.38 4.43
C THR A 28 -8.14 -7.01 5.71
N ALA A 29 -7.72 -5.74 5.83
CA ALA A 29 -7.00 -5.25 7.00
C ALA A 29 -7.79 -5.35 8.31
N ALA A 30 -9.11 -5.12 8.26
CA ALA A 30 -9.98 -5.20 9.45
C ALA A 30 -10.08 -6.61 10.06
N ARG A 31 -9.73 -7.66 9.31
CA ARG A 31 -9.73 -9.05 9.79
C ARG A 31 -8.44 -9.45 10.51
N LEU A 32 -7.39 -8.62 10.40
CA LEU A 32 -6.08 -8.87 10.98
C LEU A 32 -5.97 -8.27 12.38
N GLN A 33 -5.13 -8.88 13.23
CA GLN A 33 -4.90 -8.40 14.58
C GLN A 33 -3.75 -7.39 14.60
N PRO A 34 -3.87 -6.24 15.28
CA PRO A 34 -2.76 -5.32 15.43
C PRO A 34 -1.66 -5.91 16.35
N PRO A 35 -0.38 -5.56 16.15
CA PRO A 35 0.12 -4.62 15.15
C PRO A 35 0.24 -5.23 13.76
N VAL A 36 -0.27 -4.52 12.74
CA VAL A 36 -0.30 -4.99 11.35
C VAL A 36 0.00 -3.85 10.36
N ALA A 37 0.70 -4.22 9.29
CA ALA A 37 0.92 -3.42 8.11
C ALA A 37 0.43 -4.19 6.87
N VAL A 38 -0.43 -3.58 6.06
CA VAL A 38 -0.92 -4.17 4.80
C VAL A 38 -0.47 -3.29 3.64
N ALA A 39 0.32 -3.85 2.74
CA ALA A 39 0.91 -3.12 1.62
C ALA A 39 0.35 -3.60 0.28
N VAL A 40 0.08 -2.65 -0.61
CA VAL A 40 -0.19 -2.91 -2.03
C VAL A 40 1.05 -2.57 -2.84
N PRO A 41 1.66 -3.54 -3.53
CA PRO A 41 2.86 -3.30 -4.31
C PRO A 41 2.58 -2.53 -5.60
N ALA A 42 3.52 -1.68 -6.00
CA ALA A 42 3.54 -1.06 -7.33
C ALA A 42 4.09 -2.03 -8.39
N ILE A 43 3.64 -1.94 -9.64
CA ILE A 43 4.14 -2.77 -10.74
C ILE A 43 5.52 -2.29 -11.18
N GLY A 44 6.51 -3.18 -11.08
CA GLY A 44 7.78 -3.06 -11.81
C GLY A 44 8.93 -2.33 -11.11
N ARG A 45 8.67 -1.57 -10.03
CA ARG A 45 9.70 -0.75 -9.35
C ARG A 45 9.96 -1.11 -7.88
N GLY A 46 9.38 -2.19 -7.37
CA GLY A 46 9.51 -2.56 -5.95
C GLY A 46 8.91 -1.54 -4.98
N GLY A 47 8.11 -0.60 -5.50
CA GLY A 47 7.42 0.44 -4.75
C GLY A 47 6.17 -0.06 -4.04
N THR A 48 5.51 0.85 -3.34
CA THR A 48 4.29 0.61 -2.57
C THR A 48 3.27 1.70 -2.90
N ASN A 49 2.11 1.32 -3.43
CA ASN A 49 1.06 2.24 -3.86
C ASN A 49 0.00 2.48 -2.78
N ALA A 50 -0.13 1.55 -1.84
CA ALA A 50 -0.95 1.75 -0.66
C ALA A 50 -0.30 1.06 0.55
N LEU A 51 -0.40 1.69 1.71
CA LEU A 51 0.08 1.15 2.98
C LEU A 51 -0.94 1.44 4.07
N TYR A 52 -1.55 0.40 4.60
CA TYR A 52 -2.40 0.46 5.78
C TYR A 52 -1.58 0.09 7.01
N LEU A 53 -1.71 0.87 8.09
CA LEU A 53 -1.04 0.65 9.37
C LEU A 53 -2.06 0.65 10.50
N ARG A 54 -1.93 -0.33 11.39
CA ARG A 54 -2.68 -0.37 12.66
C ARG A 54 -1.77 -0.95 13.75
N PRO A 55 -1.36 -0.17 14.77
CA PRO A 55 -1.62 1.26 14.94
C PRO A 55 -0.90 2.13 13.89
N PRO A 56 -1.20 3.44 13.77
CA PRO A 56 -0.59 4.31 12.77
C PRO A 56 0.94 4.45 12.84
N ASP A 57 1.53 4.11 14.00
CA ASP A 57 2.97 4.14 14.28
C ASP A 57 3.62 2.74 14.28
N ALA A 58 2.93 1.72 13.76
CA ALA A 58 3.43 0.34 13.74
C ALA A 58 4.81 0.21 13.07
N ILE A 59 5.02 0.89 11.94
CA ILE A 59 6.31 1.02 11.25
C ILE A 59 6.53 2.47 10.80
N GLY A 60 7.79 2.83 10.54
CA GLY A 60 8.15 4.15 10.05
C GLY A 60 7.85 4.34 8.57
N MET A 61 7.89 5.60 8.13
CA MET A 61 7.74 5.95 6.72
C MET A 61 9.05 5.75 5.97
N HIS A 62 9.01 4.92 4.92
CA HIS A 62 10.13 4.75 3.98
C HIS A 62 9.78 5.38 2.64
N PHE A 63 10.68 6.21 2.12
CA PHE A 63 10.53 6.87 0.81
C PHE A 63 11.59 6.40 -0.19
N GLY A 64 11.29 6.59 -1.48
CA GLY A 64 12.16 6.25 -2.60
C GLY A 64 11.99 4.82 -3.10
N GLY A 65 12.86 4.42 -4.04
CA GLY A 65 12.86 3.07 -4.62
C GLY A 65 12.98 1.97 -3.57
N ASP A 66 12.41 0.80 -3.91
CA ASP A 66 12.36 -0.40 -3.06
C ASP A 66 11.68 -0.20 -1.69
N SER A 67 10.72 0.73 -1.61
CA SER A 67 9.99 1.01 -0.37
C SER A 67 9.29 -0.22 0.20
N LEU A 68 8.79 -1.13 -0.65
CA LEU A 68 8.10 -2.34 -0.20
C LEU A 68 9.01 -3.26 0.61
N ALA A 69 10.25 -3.44 0.18
CA ALA A 69 11.24 -4.25 0.89
C ALA A 69 11.59 -3.62 2.24
N LYS A 70 11.80 -2.30 2.27
CA LYS A 70 12.08 -1.55 3.52
C LYS A 70 10.94 -1.67 4.53
N PHE A 71 9.68 -1.55 4.09
CA PHE A 71 8.53 -1.75 4.97
C PHE A 71 8.44 -3.17 5.52
N ARG A 72 8.71 -4.19 4.67
CA ARG A 72 8.74 -5.59 5.10
C ARG A 72 9.82 -5.84 6.14
N ASP A 73 11.04 -5.39 5.89
CA ASP A 73 12.19 -5.59 6.77
C ASP A 73 11.96 -4.92 8.14
N GLU A 74 11.39 -3.71 8.14
CA GLU A 74 11.06 -3.02 9.39
C GLU A 74 9.92 -3.73 10.13
N ALA A 75 8.87 -4.16 9.44
CA ALA A 75 7.77 -4.89 10.05
C ALA A 75 8.26 -6.18 10.71
N GLU A 76 9.13 -6.93 10.05
CA GLU A 76 9.78 -8.11 10.64
C GLU A 76 10.60 -7.76 11.89
N THR A 77 11.45 -6.74 11.79
CA THR A 77 12.28 -6.25 12.91
C THR A 77 11.44 -5.85 14.12
N LYS A 78 10.28 -5.21 13.88
CA LYS A 78 9.35 -4.75 14.91
C LYS A 78 8.31 -5.79 15.33
N ARG A 79 8.33 -7.00 14.74
CA ARG A 79 7.31 -8.05 14.94
C ARG A 79 5.88 -7.60 14.63
N VAL A 80 5.74 -6.79 13.59
CA VAL A 80 4.46 -6.36 13.01
C VAL A 80 4.09 -7.35 11.90
N GLU A 81 2.84 -7.80 11.89
CA GLU A 81 2.36 -8.66 10.80
C GLU A 81 2.38 -7.86 9.49
N PHE A 82 3.12 -8.33 8.49
CA PHE A 82 3.21 -7.68 7.17
C PHE A 82 2.48 -8.50 6.12
N VAL A 83 1.43 -7.92 5.53
CA VAL A 83 0.57 -8.61 4.56
C VAL A 83 0.62 -7.90 3.22
N ILE A 84 0.83 -8.67 2.15
CA ILE A 84 0.67 -8.17 0.79
C ILE A 84 -0.79 -8.29 0.37
N HIS A 85 -1.39 -7.18 -0.02
CA HIS A 85 -2.70 -7.13 -0.65
C HIS A 85 -2.53 -6.88 -2.14
N HIS A 86 -2.89 -7.86 -2.97
CA HIS A 86 -2.86 -7.71 -4.42
C HIS A 86 -4.12 -6.99 -4.90
N SER A 87 -3.95 -5.92 -5.67
CA SER A 87 -5.06 -5.15 -6.24
C SER A 87 -4.62 -4.52 -7.56
N ASP A 88 -5.12 -5.04 -8.69
CA ASP A 88 -4.78 -4.53 -10.03
C ASP A 88 -5.16 -3.06 -10.21
N ALA A 89 -6.29 -2.65 -9.60
CA ALA A 89 -6.77 -1.27 -9.60
C ALA A 89 -5.82 -0.29 -8.88
N MET A 90 -4.96 -0.78 -7.99
CA MET A 90 -4.02 0.03 -7.20
C MET A 90 -2.56 -0.23 -7.58
N ALA A 91 -2.30 -1.17 -8.49
CA ALA A 91 -0.95 -1.62 -8.78
C ALA A 91 -0.21 -0.73 -9.80
N LEU A 92 -0.94 0.04 -10.61
CA LEU A 92 -0.39 0.96 -11.60
C LEU A 92 -0.42 2.41 -11.09
N ASP A 93 0.78 2.95 -10.87
CA ASP A 93 1.13 4.36 -10.67
C ASP A 93 1.66 4.98 -11.98
N LEU A 94 1.65 6.32 -12.08
CA LEU A 94 2.03 7.05 -13.31
C LEU A 94 3.29 7.90 -13.06
N ASP A 95 4.45 7.25 -13.09
CA ASP A 95 5.76 7.90 -12.84
C ASP A 95 6.49 8.31 -14.13
N GLU A 96 6.47 7.45 -15.14
CA GLU A 96 7.21 7.61 -16.39
C GLU A 96 6.29 7.59 -17.63
N PRO A 97 6.73 8.14 -18.78
CA PRO A 97 5.93 8.14 -20.00
C PRO A 97 5.41 6.76 -20.43
N SER A 98 6.18 5.69 -20.16
CA SER A 98 5.77 4.31 -20.48
C SER A 98 4.56 3.82 -19.67
N ASP A 99 4.27 4.45 -18.54
CA ASP A 99 3.13 4.08 -17.71
C ASP A 99 1.80 4.54 -18.34
N LEU A 100 1.83 5.60 -19.17
CA LEU A 100 0.69 6.00 -20.00
C LEU A 100 0.33 4.94 -21.05
N ASP A 101 1.34 4.27 -21.63
CA ASP A 101 1.10 3.16 -22.56
C ASP A 101 0.41 2.00 -21.85
N ARG A 102 0.83 1.69 -20.61
CA ARG A 102 0.19 0.66 -19.78
C ARG A 102 -1.24 1.04 -19.43
N PHE A 103 -1.46 2.28 -19.01
CA PHE A 103 -2.78 2.80 -18.71
C PHE A 103 -3.72 2.70 -19.93
N SER A 104 -3.26 3.12 -21.11
CA SER A 104 -4.06 3.07 -22.35
C SER A 104 -4.54 1.67 -22.73
N ARG A 105 -3.79 0.62 -22.34
CA ARG A 105 -4.15 -0.79 -22.60
C ARG A 105 -5.09 -1.37 -21.55
N ALA A 106 -5.18 -0.75 -20.39
CA ALA A 106 -6.00 -1.19 -19.27
C ALA A 106 -7.43 -0.61 -19.29
N VAL A 107 -7.66 0.42 -20.12
CA VAL A 107 -8.94 1.13 -20.28
C VAL A 107 -9.67 0.68 -21.54
#